data_AF-A0A0Q2MX27-F1
#
_entry.id   AF-A0A0Q2MX27-F1
#
_cell.length_a   1.000
_cell.length_b   1.000
_cell.length_c   1.000
_cell.angle_alpha   90.00
_cell.angle_beta   90.00
_cell.angle_gamma   90.00
#
_symmetry.space_group_name_H-M   'P 1'
#
loop_
_entity.id
_entity.type
_entity.pdbx_description
1 polymer ?
#
loop_
_entity_poly.entity_id
_entity_poly.type
_entity_poly.pdbx_seq_one_letter_code
_entity_poly.pdbx_strand_id
1 'polypeptide(L)'
;MLKQFLQQATSPNGSARWFAIENTVELTNLIPPTVSYESGGHTLILGPTSLIERTALQLSQMASITLLSVDGEQGTHEQLYFADTVEISGFLGAFNVTVENHGQRINLANAALDLDCFDIVLDMSLNGVMSEEVPVPGYFPVGRGFPKLSDALEEIPDLMGTFDKPKYFRLDTDLCAHSSRGVKGCDRCVDACPAGALSSEGSEQTGHRIQINPYLCQGVGTCATSCPTEAIHYALPNPTETQKFIERLLHNYHQAGGEKPIVLICSSRHEQYNLMALRVLPDNVMPVTVEELPSVGIDTWFAALVNGATQVLFAASRHMPPTILRILNQEVSLAQSFLTHLGIRKETIDILYLESLREAAPTLCDEPLGLHIGELDGKKRDRLYIALDALATARGTKPSAQPLAATAPYGAIACSTTDCTLCMSCVAVCPTRALHHEGDLPSLKFVEQDCVQCGLCVKACPENALTAVQQLNWNATQRQSVVTLHQEEPAKCLRCHKPFAPQSMITMLQDKLRGHSHFSDQASLDRIAMCEDCRVVDVFESMANDPEKQLRY
;
A
#
# COMPACT_ATOMS: atom_id res chain seq x y z
N MET A 1 -9.05 -12.34 -27.26
CA MET A 1 -10.27 -13.18 -27.47
C MET A 1 -11.52 -12.56 -26.85
N LEU A 2 -11.38 -11.81 -25.75
CA LEU A 2 -12.48 -11.15 -25.03
C LEU A 2 -13.40 -10.27 -25.90
N LYS A 3 -12.84 -9.35 -26.70
CA LYS A 3 -13.65 -8.44 -27.53
C LYS A 3 -14.56 -9.16 -28.53
N GLN A 4 -14.06 -10.21 -29.18
CA GLN A 4 -14.83 -11.01 -30.14
C GLN A 4 -16.02 -11.71 -29.48
N PHE A 5 -15.88 -12.17 -28.24
CA PHE A 5 -16.97 -12.76 -27.48
C PHE A 5 -18.05 -11.71 -27.15
N LEU A 6 -17.64 -10.53 -26.66
CA LEU A 6 -18.58 -9.46 -26.26
C LEU A 6 -19.40 -8.92 -27.44
N GLN A 7 -18.83 -8.88 -28.65
CA GLN A 7 -19.50 -8.45 -29.88
C GLN A 7 -20.67 -9.36 -30.29
N GLN A 8 -20.69 -10.63 -29.85
CA GLN A 8 -21.70 -11.61 -30.27
C GLN A 8 -23.04 -11.46 -29.54
N ALA A 9 -23.08 -10.71 -28.44
CA ALA A 9 -24.27 -10.56 -27.62
C ALA A 9 -25.34 -9.70 -28.32
N THR A 10 -26.59 -10.20 -28.39
CA THR A 10 -27.70 -9.54 -29.09
C THR A 10 -28.77 -8.96 -28.16
N SER A 11 -28.65 -9.17 -26.85
CA SER A 11 -29.56 -8.56 -25.88
C SER A 11 -29.38 -7.02 -25.85
N PRO A 12 -30.36 -6.26 -25.34
CA PRO A 12 -30.21 -4.80 -25.17
C PRO A 12 -28.97 -4.44 -24.36
N ASN A 13 -28.75 -5.11 -23.23
CA ASN A 13 -27.56 -4.90 -22.39
C ASN A 13 -26.27 -5.35 -23.09
N GLY A 14 -26.30 -6.44 -23.87
CA GLY A 14 -25.15 -6.91 -24.63
C GLY A 14 -24.73 -5.91 -25.71
N SER A 15 -25.71 -5.37 -26.43
CA SER A 15 -25.51 -4.33 -27.45
C SER A 15 -25.01 -3.02 -26.84
N ALA A 16 -25.58 -2.60 -25.71
CA ALA A 16 -25.15 -1.42 -24.98
C ALA A 16 -23.74 -1.56 -24.41
N ARG A 17 -23.40 -2.74 -23.86
CA ARG A 17 -22.05 -3.07 -23.39
C ARG A 17 -21.03 -3.01 -24.52
N TRP A 18 -21.35 -3.60 -25.67
CA TRP A 18 -20.48 -3.55 -26.84
C TRP A 18 -20.27 -2.11 -27.33
N PHE A 19 -21.35 -1.35 -27.46
CA PHE A 19 -21.29 0.07 -27.82
C PHE A 19 -20.39 0.85 -26.84
N ALA A 20 -20.58 0.66 -25.54
CA ALA A 20 -19.81 1.35 -24.52
C ALA A 20 -18.32 1.03 -24.60
N ILE A 21 -17.95 -0.23 -24.83
CA ILE A 21 -16.54 -0.64 -24.94
C ILE A 21 -15.88 -0.05 -26.19
N GLU A 22 -16.57 -0.03 -27.33
CA GLU A 22 -16.02 0.51 -28.58
C GLU A 22 -15.94 2.05 -28.59
N ASN A 23 -16.80 2.73 -27.82
CA ASN A 23 -16.85 4.20 -27.76
C ASN A 23 -16.18 4.79 -26.51
N THR A 24 -15.50 3.96 -25.71
CA THR A 24 -14.71 4.43 -24.56
C THR A 24 -13.24 4.19 -24.82
N VAL A 25 -12.47 5.28 -24.93
CA VAL A 25 -11.02 5.20 -25.10
C VAL A 25 -10.34 5.00 -23.75
N GLU A 26 -9.48 3.99 -23.68
CA GLU A 26 -8.56 3.79 -22.56
C GLU A 26 -7.33 4.70 -22.76
N LEU A 27 -7.13 5.63 -21.83
CA LEU A 27 -5.99 6.56 -21.88
C LEU A 27 -4.77 5.89 -21.24
N THR A 28 -4.00 5.16 -22.06
CA THR A 28 -2.73 4.57 -21.66
C THR A 28 -1.57 5.51 -21.94
N ASN A 29 -0.62 5.63 -20.99
CA ASN A 29 0.64 6.33 -21.24
C ASN A 29 1.44 5.55 -22.30
N LEU A 30 1.64 6.15 -23.47
CA LEU A 30 2.26 5.49 -24.63
C LEU A 30 3.77 5.27 -24.46
N ILE A 31 4.43 5.97 -23.52
CA ILE A 31 5.87 5.84 -23.26
C ILE A 31 6.10 5.90 -21.74
N PRO A 32 5.79 4.82 -20.98
CA PRO A 32 6.08 4.78 -19.56
C PRO A 32 7.59 4.69 -19.32
N PRO A 33 8.12 5.25 -18.21
CA PRO A 33 9.48 4.95 -17.80
C PRO A 33 9.62 3.44 -17.57
N THR A 34 10.70 2.84 -18.07
CA THR A 34 10.97 1.40 -17.98
C THR A 34 12.19 1.11 -17.11
N VAL A 35 12.33 -0.17 -16.79
CA VAL A 35 13.51 -0.79 -16.21
C VAL A 35 13.94 -1.87 -17.18
N SER A 36 15.23 -1.90 -17.53
CA SER A 36 15.77 -2.85 -18.50
C SER A 36 16.49 -3.99 -17.79
N TYR A 37 16.26 -5.22 -18.24
CA TYR A 37 16.98 -6.42 -17.84
C TYR A 37 17.88 -6.86 -18.99
N GLU A 38 19.05 -7.41 -18.67
CA GLU A 38 19.99 -7.96 -19.65
C GLU A 38 20.28 -9.41 -19.26
N SER A 39 20.17 -10.33 -20.20
CA SER A 39 20.40 -11.75 -19.95
C SER A 39 21.18 -12.36 -21.10
N GLY A 40 22.31 -12.98 -20.77
CA GLY A 40 23.12 -13.77 -21.70
C GLY A 40 22.66 -15.22 -21.82
N GLY A 41 21.75 -15.67 -20.94
CA GLY A 41 21.26 -17.05 -20.88
C GLY A 41 22.06 -17.97 -19.96
N HIS A 42 22.85 -17.44 -19.04
CA HIS A 42 23.55 -18.23 -18.01
C HIS A 42 22.54 -18.75 -16.98
N THR A 43 22.19 -20.03 -17.10
CA THR A 43 21.04 -20.61 -16.40
C THR A 43 21.49 -21.56 -15.30
N LEU A 44 20.96 -21.34 -14.09
CA LEU A 44 21.05 -22.29 -12.99
C LEU A 44 19.80 -23.16 -12.95
N ILE A 45 19.96 -24.49 -12.85
CA ILE A 45 18.87 -25.42 -12.54
C ILE A 45 19.17 -26.05 -11.18
N LEU A 46 18.29 -25.87 -10.20
CA LEU A 46 18.44 -26.46 -8.86
C LEU A 46 17.29 -27.41 -8.52
N GLY A 47 17.60 -28.50 -7.80
CA GLY A 47 16.62 -29.52 -7.43
C GLY A 47 17.23 -30.91 -7.26
N PRO A 48 16.39 -31.97 -7.21
CA PRO A 48 16.87 -33.35 -7.11
C PRO A 48 17.76 -33.73 -8.31
N THR A 49 18.92 -34.37 -8.07
CA THR A 49 19.95 -34.61 -9.10
C THR A 49 19.36 -35.24 -10.36
N SER A 50 18.57 -36.31 -10.20
CA SER A 50 17.98 -37.04 -11.33
C SER A 50 17.00 -36.20 -12.16
N LEU A 51 16.37 -35.17 -11.59
CA LEU A 51 15.43 -34.29 -12.28
C LEU A 51 16.16 -33.18 -13.02
N ILE A 52 17.13 -32.53 -12.36
CA ILE A 52 17.84 -31.39 -12.95
C ILE A 52 18.70 -31.84 -14.14
N GLU A 53 19.31 -33.03 -14.10
CA GLU A 53 20.07 -33.56 -15.24
C GLU A 53 19.20 -33.83 -16.46
N ARG A 54 18.01 -34.41 -16.27
CA ARG A 54 17.05 -34.63 -17.36
C ARG A 54 16.51 -33.32 -17.93
N THR A 55 16.35 -32.31 -17.07
CA THR A 55 15.83 -31.00 -17.44
C THR A 55 16.86 -30.20 -18.23
N ALA A 56 18.14 -30.30 -17.88
CA ALA A 56 19.25 -29.67 -18.59
C ALA A 56 19.26 -29.98 -20.09
N LEU A 57 18.94 -31.23 -20.46
CA LEU A 57 18.89 -31.67 -21.86
C LEU A 57 17.84 -30.92 -22.70
N GLN A 58 16.82 -30.35 -22.07
CA GLN A 58 15.75 -29.60 -22.75
C GLN A 58 16.09 -28.12 -22.95
N LEU A 59 17.18 -27.64 -22.36
CA LEU A 59 17.64 -26.25 -22.41
C LEU A 59 19.01 -26.11 -23.12
N SER A 60 19.35 -27.04 -24.01
CA SER A 60 20.65 -27.10 -24.71
C SER A 60 21.05 -25.83 -25.50
N GLN A 61 20.10 -24.94 -25.77
CA GLN A 61 20.25 -23.68 -26.48
C GLN A 61 20.72 -22.51 -25.58
N MET A 62 20.74 -22.69 -24.26
CA MET A 62 21.19 -21.66 -23.32
C MET A 62 22.72 -21.46 -23.40
N ALA A 63 23.20 -20.26 -23.06
CA ALA A 63 24.63 -19.95 -23.12
C ALA A 63 25.46 -20.80 -22.14
N SER A 64 24.93 -21.08 -20.95
CA SER A 64 25.46 -22.10 -20.05
C SER A 64 24.36 -22.69 -19.17
N ILE A 65 24.58 -23.92 -18.72
CA ILE A 65 23.72 -24.62 -17.77
C ILE A 65 24.56 -25.12 -16.61
N THR A 66 24.33 -24.55 -15.43
CA THR A 66 24.91 -25.04 -14.18
C THR A 66 23.83 -25.76 -13.37
N LEU A 67 24.17 -26.91 -12.78
CA LEU A 67 23.26 -27.72 -11.99
C LEU A 67 23.64 -27.67 -10.51
N LEU A 68 22.65 -27.46 -9.64
CA LEU A 68 22.83 -27.52 -8.19
C LEU A 68 21.91 -28.59 -7.60
N SER A 69 22.51 -29.69 -7.13
CA SER A 69 21.80 -30.77 -6.45
C SER A 69 21.45 -30.36 -5.01
N VAL A 70 20.23 -30.68 -4.60
CA VAL A 70 19.73 -30.48 -3.22
C VAL A 70 19.49 -31.81 -2.47
N ASP A 71 19.67 -32.95 -3.13
CA ASP A 71 19.52 -34.30 -2.54
C ASP A 71 20.86 -35.00 -2.29
N GLY A 72 21.97 -34.42 -2.77
CA GLY A 72 23.32 -34.94 -2.57
C GLY A 72 23.62 -36.22 -3.37
N GLU A 73 22.73 -36.62 -4.28
CA GLU A 73 22.94 -37.81 -5.11
C GLU A 73 24.00 -37.53 -6.19
N GLN A 74 24.88 -38.50 -6.44
CA GLN A 74 25.87 -38.38 -7.51
C GLN A 74 25.19 -38.29 -8.89
N GLY A 75 25.73 -37.43 -9.75
CA GLY A 75 25.30 -37.30 -11.14
C GLY A 75 26.48 -37.45 -12.12
N THR A 76 26.16 -37.31 -13.39
CA THR A 76 27.05 -37.46 -14.54
C THR A 76 27.33 -36.14 -15.27
N HIS A 77 26.56 -35.08 -15.00
CA HIS A 77 26.72 -33.78 -15.64
C HIS A 77 27.99 -33.05 -15.17
N GLU A 78 28.77 -32.49 -16.10
CA GLU A 78 30.08 -31.88 -15.81
C GLU A 78 29.99 -30.65 -14.91
N GLN A 79 28.93 -29.85 -15.03
CA GLN A 79 28.68 -28.66 -14.20
C GLN A 79 27.69 -28.95 -13.06
N LEU A 80 27.83 -30.09 -12.38
CA LEU A 80 27.01 -30.45 -11.22
C LEU A 80 27.71 -30.08 -9.91
N TYR A 81 27.02 -29.30 -9.09
CA TYR A 81 27.50 -28.84 -7.79
C TYR A 81 26.57 -29.29 -6.66
N PHE A 82 27.12 -29.29 -5.44
CA PHE A 82 26.45 -29.71 -4.22
C PHE A 82 26.64 -28.65 -3.14
N ALA A 83 25.58 -28.39 -2.38
CA ALA A 83 25.60 -27.46 -1.27
C ALA A 83 24.76 -27.98 -0.09
N ASP A 84 25.18 -27.65 1.13
CA ASP A 84 24.42 -27.91 2.35
C ASP A 84 23.24 -26.93 2.46
N THR A 85 23.48 -25.67 2.09
CA THR A 85 22.47 -24.61 2.05
C THR A 85 22.65 -23.74 0.82
N VAL A 86 21.54 -23.14 0.37
CA VAL A 86 21.50 -22.23 -0.77
C VAL A 86 20.67 -21.00 -0.43
N GLU A 87 21.20 -19.83 -0.76
CA GLU A 87 20.50 -18.56 -0.71
C GLU A 87 20.51 -17.94 -2.11
N ILE A 88 19.33 -17.52 -2.58
CA ILE A 88 19.17 -16.88 -3.89
C ILE A 88 18.55 -15.52 -3.68
N SER A 89 19.12 -14.51 -4.34
CA SER A 89 18.57 -13.16 -4.40
C SER A 89 18.87 -12.55 -5.76
N GLY A 90 18.13 -11.52 -6.16
CA GLY A 90 18.34 -10.84 -7.44
C GLY A 90 17.11 -10.91 -8.34
N PHE A 91 17.36 -10.85 -9.64
CA PHE A 91 16.36 -10.77 -10.70
C PHE A 91 17.02 -11.18 -12.03
N LEU A 92 16.23 -11.30 -13.11
CA LEU A 92 16.70 -11.63 -14.46
C LEU A 92 17.98 -10.85 -14.82
N GLY A 93 19.06 -11.59 -15.10
CA GLY A 93 20.37 -11.02 -15.43
C GLY A 93 21.30 -10.72 -14.25
N ALA A 94 20.85 -10.93 -13.02
CA ALA A 94 21.56 -10.51 -11.82
C ALA A 94 21.24 -11.38 -10.58
N PHE A 95 21.06 -12.70 -10.76
CA PHE A 95 20.86 -13.60 -9.63
C PHE A 95 22.18 -13.90 -8.91
N ASN A 96 22.27 -13.45 -7.66
CA ASN A 96 23.31 -13.86 -6.74
C ASN A 96 22.88 -15.16 -6.05
N VAL A 97 23.64 -16.23 -6.29
CA VAL A 97 23.40 -17.56 -5.74
C VAL A 97 24.56 -17.88 -4.82
N THR A 98 24.31 -17.79 -3.52
CA THR A 98 25.30 -18.11 -2.50
C THR A 98 25.05 -19.51 -1.96
N VAL A 99 26.06 -20.36 -2.03
CA VAL A 99 26.03 -21.73 -1.51
C VAL A 99 26.97 -21.85 -0.32
N GLU A 100 26.56 -22.64 0.67
CA GLU A 100 27.42 -23.07 1.76
C GLU A 100 27.73 -24.56 1.62
N ASN A 101 28.99 -24.92 1.76
CA ASN A 101 29.43 -26.32 1.83
C ASN A 101 30.57 -26.43 2.83
N HIS A 102 30.42 -27.28 3.85
CA HIS A 102 31.41 -27.46 4.91
C HIS A 102 31.85 -26.16 5.61
N GLY A 103 30.91 -25.22 5.81
CA GLY A 103 31.15 -23.93 6.47
C GLY A 103 31.85 -22.88 5.59
N GLN A 104 32.12 -23.18 4.32
CA GLN A 104 32.60 -22.21 3.35
C GLN A 104 31.42 -21.69 2.53
N ARG A 105 31.27 -20.37 2.51
CA ARG A 105 30.22 -19.66 1.77
C ARG A 105 30.80 -19.03 0.51
N ILE A 106 30.25 -19.37 -0.66
CA ILE A 106 30.75 -18.93 -1.97
C ILE A 106 29.61 -18.58 -2.92
N ASN A 107 29.82 -17.60 -3.79
CA ASN A 107 28.91 -17.35 -4.91
C ASN A 107 29.14 -18.42 -5.98
N LEU A 108 28.10 -19.19 -6.30
CA LEU A 108 28.19 -20.32 -7.22
C LEU A 108 28.53 -19.88 -8.66
N ALA A 109 28.06 -18.70 -9.10
CA ALA A 109 28.38 -18.19 -10.43
C ALA A 109 29.89 -17.92 -10.57
N ASN A 110 30.52 -17.38 -9.52
CA ASN A 110 31.97 -17.14 -9.50
C ASN A 110 32.71 -18.47 -9.62
N ALA A 111 32.28 -19.48 -8.87
CA ALA A 111 32.94 -20.78 -8.82
C ALA A 111 32.74 -21.61 -10.09
N ALA A 112 31.57 -21.51 -10.73
CA ALA A 112 31.18 -22.37 -11.85
C ALA A 112 31.46 -21.76 -13.22
N LEU A 113 31.34 -20.44 -13.36
CA LEU A 113 31.35 -19.76 -14.66
C LEU A 113 32.36 -18.61 -14.74
N ASP A 114 33.07 -18.27 -13.65
CA ASP A 114 33.88 -17.04 -13.55
C ASP A 114 33.05 -15.76 -13.83
N LEU A 115 31.79 -15.77 -13.40
CA LEU A 115 30.83 -14.67 -13.53
C LEU A 115 30.30 -14.24 -12.16
N ASP A 116 29.80 -13.00 -12.04
CA ASP A 116 29.26 -12.48 -10.78
C ASP A 116 27.88 -13.02 -10.41
N CYS A 117 27.10 -13.46 -11.39
CA CYS A 117 25.70 -13.85 -11.23
C CYS A 117 25.24 -14.84 -12.30
N PHE A 118 24.08 -15.44 -12.06
CA PHE A 118 23.30 -16.14 -13.08
C PHE A 118 22.25 -15.20 -13.67
N ASP A 119 21.86 -15.44 -14.91
CA ASP A 119 20.80 -14.67 -15.55
C ASP A 119 19.42 -15.22 -15.21
N ILE A 120 19.30 -16.54 -15.17
CA ILE A 120 18.03 -17.26 -15.02
C ILE A 120 18.21 -18.37 -13.99
N VAL A 121 17.17 -18.61 -13.19
CA VAL A 121 17.13 -19.67 -12.18
C VAL A 121 15.86 -20.50 -12.35
N LEU A 122 16.02 -21.78 -12.69
CA LEU A 122 14.97 -22.79 -12.68
C LEU A 122 15.04 -23.59 -11.37
N ASP A 123 14.08 -23.34 -10.48
CA ASP A 123 14.05 -23.92 -9.14
C ASP A 123 13.01 -25.03 -9.03
N MET A 124 13.52 -26.26 -9.02
CA MET A 124 12.75 -27.50 -8.90
C MET A 124 12.70 -28.03 -7.46
N SER A 125 13.17 -27.25 -6.47
CA SER A 125 13.04 -27.61 -5.06
C SER A 125 11.58 -27.48 -4.60
N LEU A 126 11.14 -28.35 -3.67
CA LEU A 126 9.74 -28.50 -3.30
C LEU A 126 9.03 -27.19 -2.92
N ASN A 127 9.73 -26.26 -2.27
CA ASN A 127 9.15 -25.00 -1.81
C ASN A 127 9.69 -23.77 -2.56
N GLY A 128 10.66 -23.94 -3.46
CA GLY A 128 11.49 -22.85 -3.99
C GLY A 128 12.34 -22.18 -2.90
N VAL A 129 13.54 -21.74 -3.25
CA VAL A 129 14.47 -21.05 -2.35
C VAL A 129 14.06 -19.61 -2.06
N MET A 130 13.59 -18.85 -3.06
CA MET A 130 13.18 -17.44 -2.88
C MET A 130 11.74 -17.34 -2.41
N SER A 131 11.47 -16.87 -1.19
CA SER A 131 10.15 -16.95 -0.54
C SER A 131 9.04 -16.05 -1.11
N GLU A 132 9.35 -15.14 -2.03
CA GLU A 132 8.41 -14.18 -2.59
C GLU A 132 7.22 -14.89 -3.26
N GLU A 133 6.00 -14.43 -2.95
CA GLU A 133 4.76 -15.03 -3.47
C GLU A 133 4.58 -14.74 -4.97
N VAL A 134 5.06 -13.58 -5.41
CA VAL A 134 5.12 -13.18 -6.82
C VAL A 134 6.59 -13.19 -7.26
N PRO A 135 7.02 -14.23 -8.01
CA PRO A 135 8.40 -14.35 -8.47
C PRO A 135 8.85 -13.14 -9.29
N VAL A 136 10.14 -12.86 -9.18
CA VAL A 136 10.83 -11.89 -10.05
C VAL A 136 11.04 -12.50 -11.44
N PRO A 137 11.14 -11.69 -12.50
CA PRO A 137 11.50 -12.17 -13.83
C PRO A 137 12.78 -13.00 -13.78
N GLY A 138 12.81 -14.10 -14.53
CA GLY A 138 13.94 -15.03 -14.59
C GLY A 138 14.03 -16.05 -13.45
N TYR A 139 13.19 -15.97 -12.42
CA TYR A 139 13.10 -16.98 -11.37
C TYR A 139 11.85 -17.86 -11.55
N PHE A 140 12.07 -19.16 -11.76
CA PHE A 140 11.01 -20.14 -12.06
C PHE A 140 10.89 -21.19 -10.95
N PRO A 141 10.06 -20.98 -9.92
CA PRO A 141 9.90 -21.91 -8.80
C PRO A 141 8.93 -23.05 -9.11
N VAL A 142 9.21 -23.82 -10.16
CA VAL A 142 8.34 -24.90 -10.65
C VAL A 142 8.06 -25.98 -9.60
N GLY A 143 8.96 -26.15 -8.61
CA GLY A 143 8.74 -27.07 -7.50
C GLY A 143 7.55 -26.71 -6.61
N ARG A 144 7.11 -25.44 -6.60
CA ARG A 144 5.87 -24.99 -5.94
C ARG A 144 4.59 -25.45 -6.65
N GLY A 145 4.73 -25.96 -7.87
CA GLY A 145 3.63 -26.29 -8.75
C GLY A 145 3.15 -25.14 -9.65
N PHE A 146 3.76 -23.95 -9.55
CA PHE A 146 3.52 -22.83 -10.47
C PHE A 146 4.78 -21.95 -10.66
N PRO A 147 5.18 -21.61 -11.91
CA PRO A 147 4.58 -22.08 -13.16
C PRO A 147 4.78 -23.60 -13.35
N LYS A 148 4.09 -24.20 -14.33
CA LYS A 148 4.36 -25.60 -14.67
C LYS A 148 5.74 -25.70 -15.32
N LEU A 149 6.41 -26.83 -15.12
CA LEU A 149 7.72 -27.07 -15.75
C LEU A 149 7.68 -26.93 -17.28
N SER A 150 6.61 -27.39 -17.93
CA SER A 150 6.44 -27.23 -19.38
C SER A 150 6.48 -25.77 -19.82
N ASP A 151 5.77 -24.92 -19.07
CA ASP A 151 5.60 -23.51 -19.41
C ASP A 151 6.93 -22.77 -19.16
N ALA A 152 7.63 -23.10 -18.07
CA ALA A 152 8.97 -22.57 -17.79
C ALA A 152 10.00 -22.97 -18.87
N LEU A 153 9.97 -24.22 -19.34
CA LEU A 153 10.89 -24.69 -20.38
C LEU A 153 10.63 -24.05 -21.75
N GLU A 154 9.39 -23.65 -22.02
CA GLU A 154 9.03 -22.88 -23.22
C GLU A 154 9.48 -21.42 -23.09
N GLU A 155 9.36 -20.81 -21.91
CA GLU A 155 9.66 -19.39 -21.68
C GLU A 155 11.16 -19.07 -21.51
N ILE A 156 11.91 -19.91 -20.79
CA ILE A 156 13.33 -19.66 -20.45
C ILE A 156 14.20 -19.29 -21.68
N PRO A 157 14.10 -19.98 -22.84
CA PRO A 157 14.91 -19.65 -24.00
C PRO A 157 14.64 -18.26 -24.58
N ASP A 158 13.41 -17.75 -24.42
CA ASP A 158 12.98 -16.44 -24.89
C ASP A 158 13.47 -15.30 -23.97
N LEU A 159 14.09 -15.63 -22.83
CA LEU A 159 14.67 -14.67 -21.88
C LEU A 159 16.15 -14.35 -22.16
N MET A 160 16.68 -14.64 -23.34
CA MET A 160 18.02 -14.17 -23.77
C MET A 160 17.92 -12.85 -24.55
N GLY A 161 18.61 -11.81 -24.09
CA GLY A 161 18.60 -10.48 -24.70
C GLY A 161 18.30 -9.36 -23.70
N THR A 162 17.72 -8.27 -24.21
CA THR A 162 17.34 -7.09 -23.42
C THR A 162 15.82 -6.97 -23.33
N PHE A 163 15.31 -6.79 -22.12
CA PHE A 163 13.88 -6.75 -21.84
C PHE A 163 13.53 -5.49 -21.08
N ASP A 164 12.50 -4.77 -21.52
CA ASP A 164 11.99 -3.60 -20.82
C ASP A 164 10.69 -3.93 -20.09
N LYS A 165 10.63 -3.55 -18.81
CA LYS A 165 9.41 -3.62 -17.99
C LYS A 165 9.01 -2.22 -17.55
N PRO A 166 7.74 -1.83 -17.62
CA PRO A 166 7.28 -0.56 -17.07
C PRO A 166 7.62 -0.40 -15.59
N LYS A 167 7.95 0.83 -15.19
CA LYS A 167 8.06 1.22 -13.79
C LYS A 167 6.67 1.57 -13.25
N TYR A 168 6.05 0.62 -12.55
CA TYR A 168 4.67 0.67 -12.08
C TYR A 168 4.38 1.62 -10.91
N PHE A 169 5.37 2.34 -10.39
CA PHE A 169 5.20 3.15 -9.17
C PHE A 169 5.85 4.53 -9.25
N ARG A 170 5.30 5.46 -8.46
CA ARG A 170 5.94 6.71 -8.06
C ARG A 170 5.85 6.83 -6.55
N LEU A 171 6.91 7.34 -5.92
CA LEU A 171 6.98 7.57 -4.48
C LEU A 171 7.21 9.07 -4.24
N ASP A 172 6.28 9.70 -3.54
CA ASP A 172 6.41 11.04 -2.99
C ASP A 172 6.82 10.91 -1.51
N THR A 173 8.06 11.26 -1.20
CA THR A 173 8.63 11.14 0.14
C THR A 173 8.07 12.17 1.12
N ASP A 174 7.53 13.28 0.63
CA ASP A 174 6.99 14.36 1.46
C ASP A 174 5.60 13.99 1.99
N LEU A 175 4.82 13.25 1.19
CA LEU A 175 3.54 12.66 1.62
C LEU A 175 3.71 11.39 2.45
N CYS A 176 4.88 10.76 2.44
CA CYS A 176 5.12 9.49 3.11
C CYS A 176 5.16 9.68 4.63
N ALA A 177 4.18 9.11 5.34
CA ALA A 177 4.13 9.13 6.80
C ALA A 177 5.34 8.42 7.45
N HIS A 178 6.06 7.58 6.72
CA HIS A 178 7.28 6.93 7.19
C HIS A 178 8.53 7.79 6.99
N SER A 179 8.63 8.49 5.85
CA SER A 179 9.86 9.20 5.46
C SER A 179 9.86 10.66 5.88
N SER A 180 8.73 11.36 5.82
CA SER A 180 8.66 12.83 5.93
C SER A 180 9.09 13.39 7.29
N ARG A 181 9.09 12.55 8.33
CA ARG A 181 9.48 12.94 9.70
C ARG A 181 10.77 12.28 10.18
N GLY A 182 11.42 11.43 9.37
CA GLY A 182 12.63 10.69 9.75
C GLY A 182 12.45 9.64 10.86
N VAL A 183 11.27 9.54 11.47
CA VAL A 183 10.93 8.56 12.50
C VAL A 183 10.25 7.36 11.87
N LYS A 184 10.54 6.15 12.36
CA LYS A 184 9.90 4.91 11.88
C LYS A 184 8.37 5.01 12.02
N GLY A 185 7.69 5.17 10.89
CA GLY A 185 6.26 5.43 10.82
C GLY A 185 5.44 4.26 10.27
N CYS A 186 4.56 4.55 9.31
CA CYS A 186 3.69 3.58 8.65
C CYS A 186 4.51 2.60 7.78
N ASP A 187 4.24 1.30 7.87
CA ASP A 187 4.89 0.22 7.12
C ASP A 187 3.91 -0.60 6.26
N ARG A 188 2.64 -0.18 6.16
CA ARG A 188 1.57 -0.85 5.39
C ARG A 188 1.99 -1.25 3.97
N CYS A 189 2.82 -0.44 3.30
CA CYS A 189 3.26 -0.71 1.93
C CYS A 189 4.30 -1.84 1.84
N VAL A 190 5.14 -2.00 2.86
CA VAL A 190 6.13 -3.08 2.97
C VAL A 190 5.36 -4.39 3.20
N ASP A 191 4.47 -4.41 4.19
CA ASP A 191 3.62 -5.56 4.52
C ASP A 191 2.66 -5.96 3.40
N ALA A 192 2.35 -5.04 2.48
CA ALA A 192 1.48 -5.28 1.34
C ALA A 192 2.23 -5.75 0.08
N CYS A 193 3.56 -5.89 0.10
CA CYS A 193 4.32 -6.26 -1.11
C CYS A 193 4.55 -7.78 -1.23
N PRO A 194 3.85 -8.48 -2.15
CA PRO A 194 4.08 -9.91 -2.36
C PRO A 194 5.37 -10.23 -3.13
N ALA A 195 6.00 -9.22 -3.77
CA ALA A 195 7.16 -9.38 -4.64
C ALA A 195 8.50 -9.02 -3.96
N GLY A 196 8.50 -8.77 -2.64
CA GLY A 196 9.72 -8.39 -1.90
C GLY A 196 10.37 -7.07 -2.36
N ALA A 197 9.64 -6.23 -3.10
CA ALA A 197 10.21 -5.04 -3.74
C ALA A 197 10.29 -3.81 -2.82
N LEU A 198 9.66 -3.82 -1.64
CA LEU A 198 9.60 -2.70 -0.72
C LEU A 198 10.35 -3.00 0.58
N SER A 199 11.13 -2.04 1.05
CA SER A 199 11.85 -2.11 2.32
C SER A 199 11.80 -0.78 3.08
N SER A 200 12.00 -0.84 4.40
CA SER A 200 12.28 0.32 5.25
C SER A 200 13.78 0.35 5.50
N GLU A 201 14.46 1.36 4.95
CA GLU A 201 15.89 1.59 5.15
C GLU A 201 16.14 2.74 6.14
N GLY A 202 17.39 2.84 6.61
CA GLY A 202 17.83 3.92 7.48
C GLY A 202 17.93 3.54 8.94
N SER A 203 18.17 4.54 9.78
CA SER A 203 18.37 4.39 11.23
C SER A 203 17.87 5.63 11.95
N GLU A 204 17.81 5.58 13.28
CA GLU A 204 17.48 6.77 14.11
C GLU A 204 18.42 7.97 13.85
N GLN A 205 19.66 7.72 13.38
CA GLN A 205 20.63 8.77 13.07
C GLN A 205 20.46 9.35 11.67
N THR A 206 20.11 8.51 10.70
CA THR A 206 20.03 8.87 9.27
C THR A 206 18.61 9.15 8.80
N GLY A 207 17.61 8.89 9.64
CA GLY A 207 16.20 8.92 9.31
C GLY A 207 15.76 7.65 8.57
N HIS A 208 14.54 7.19 8.87
CA HIS A 208 13.91 6.07 8.17
C HIS A 208 13.29 6.50 6.84
N ARG A 209 13.39 5.66 5.81
CA ARG A 209 12.78 5.89 4.49
C ARG A 209 12.30 4.60 3.83
N ILE A 210 11.20 4.70 3.10
CA ILE A 210 10.74 3.63 2.21
C ILE A 210 11.60 3.62 0.95
N GLN A 211 12.08 2.43 0.57
CA GLN A 211 12.73 2.19 -0.70
C GLN A 211 11.94 1.16 -1.50
N ILE A 212 11.91 1.34 -2.83
CA ILE A 212 11.24 0.43 -3.76
C ILE A 212 12.23 0.02 -4.83
N ASN A 213 12.56 -1.26 -4.91
CA ASN A 213 13.42 -1.81 -5.95
C ASN A 213 12.60 -2.02 -7.24
N PRO A 214 12.88 -1.28 -8.32
CA PRO A 214 12.09 -1.34 -9.54
C PRO A 214 12.31 -2.63 -10.34
N TYR A 215 13.44 -3.31 -10.16
CA TYR A 215 13.73 -4.62 -10.77
C TYR A 215 12.89 -5.74 -10.12
N LEU A 216 12.58 -5.62 -8.82
CA LEU A 216 11.73 -6.59 -8.10
C LEU A 216 10.24 -6.26 -8.24
N CYS A 217 9.86 -4.99 -8.40
CA CYS A 217 8.45 -4.57 -8.44
C CYS A 217 7.68 -5.16 -9.64
N GLN A 218 6.71 -6.04 -9.40
CA GLN A 218 5.93 -6.71 -10.45
C GLN A 218 4.60 -6.02 -10.81
N GLY A 219 4.40 -4.77 -10.37
CA GLY A 219 3.21 -4.00 -10.76
C GLY A 219 1.90 -4.50 -10.15
N VAL A 220 1.92 -5.16 -9.00
CA VAL A 220 0.72 -5.71 -8.35
C VAL A 220 -0.24 -4.63 -7.81
N GLY A 221 0.28 -3.48 -7.38
CA GLY A 221 -0.53 -2.32 -6.96
C GLY A 221 -1.03 -2.33 -5.51
N THR A 222 -0.87 -3.44 -4.77
CA THR A 222 -1.28 -3.55 -3.35
C THR A 222 -0.68 -2.46 -2.45
N CYS A 223 0.57 -2.05 -2.69
CA CYS A 223 1.23 -0.99 -1.92
C CYS A 223 0.60 0.40 -2.13
N ALA A 224 0.22 0.74 -3.37
CA ALA A 224 -0.47 1.99 -3.69
C ALA A 224 -1.89 2.00 -3.11
N THR A 225 -2.60 0.87 -3.23
CA THR A 225 -3.95 0.71 -2.67
C THR A 225 -3.94 0.80 -1.14
N SER A 226 -2.94 0.20 -0.49
CA SER A 226 -2.82 0.22 0.98
C SER A 226 -2.28 1.55 1.53
N CYS A 227 -1.77 2.46 0.70
CA CYS A 227 -1.17 3.72 1.12
C CYS A 227 -2.25 4.80 1.35
N PRO A 228 -2.52 5.20 2.62
CA PRO A 228 -3.62 6.12 2.91
C PRO A 228 -3.28 7.59 2.67
N THR A 229 -1.99 7.94 2.59
CA THR A 229 -1.54 9.30 2.25
C THR A 229 -1.31 9.50 0.76
N GLU A 230 -1.48 8.43 -0.04
CA GLU A 230 -1.12 8.38 -1.46
C GLU A 230 0.35 8.69 -1.74
N ALA A 231 1.24 8.52 -0.76
CA ALA A 231 2.68 8.67 -0.99
C ALA A 231 3.21 7.71 -2.08
N ILE A 232 2.60 6.53 -2.22
CA ILE A 232 2.88 5.61 -3.32
C ILE A 232 1.72 5.67 -4.30
N HIS A 233 2.02 6.05 -5.55
CA HIS A 233 1.07 6.04 -6.65
C HIS A 233 1.38 4.91 -7.61
N TYR A 234 0.32 4.24 -8.08
CA TYR A 234 0.41 3.31 -9.19
C TYR A 234 0.52 4.09 -10.50
N ALA A 235 1.59 3.84 -11.26
CA ALA A 235 1.99 4.69 -12.38
C ALA A 235 1.40 4.26 -13.72
N LEU A 236 1.07 2.97 -13.88
CA LEU A 236 0.62 2.42 -15.15
C LEU A 236 -0.29 1.18 -14.99
N PRO A 237 -1.55 1.23 -15.43
CA PRO A 237 -2.29 2.46 -15.76
C PRO A 237 -2.46 3.36 -14.52
N ASN A 238 -2.65 4.67 -14.73
CA ASN A 238 -2.95 5.56 -13.62
C ASN A 238 -4.37 5.21 -13.08
N PRO A 239 -4.55 5.00 -11.76
CA PRO A 239 -5.86 4.71 -11.17
C PRO A 239 -6.92 5.78 -11.48
N THR A 240 -6.53 7.06 -11.58
CA THR A 240 -7.45 8.14 -11.98
C THR A 240 -7.94 7.98 -13.41
N GLU A 241 -7.06 7.62 -14.34
CA GLU A 241 -7.46 7.36 -15.73
C GLU A 241 -8.34 6.11 -15.83
N THR A 242 -8.05 5.10 -15.01
CA THR A 242 -8.88 3.89 -14.90
C THR A 242 -10.28 4.22 -14.36
N GLN A 243 -10.38 5.08 -13.34
CA GLN A 243 -11.65 5.56 -12.83
C GLN A 243 -12.44 6.33 -13.90
N LYS A 244 -11.81 7.30 -14.57
CA LYS A 244 -12.47 8.08 -15.64
C LYS A 244 -12.91 7.18 -16.80
N PHE A 245 -12.12 6.14 -17.11
CA PHE A 245 -12.54 5.12 -18.07
C PHE A 245 -13.83 4.42 -17.63
N ILE A 246 -13.94 3.99 -16.36
CA ILE A 246 -15.15 3.34 -15.83
C ILE A 246 -16.36 4.28 -15.87
N GLU A 247 -16.18 5.55 -15.48
CA GLU A 247 -17.25 6.56 -15.50
C GLU A 247 -17.77 6.81 -16.92
N ARG A 248 -16.86 6.95 -17.90
CA ARG A 248 -17.22 7.08 -19.32
C ARG A 248 -17.86 5.81 -19.88
N LEU A 249 -17.37 4.63 -19.48
CA LEU A 249 -17.94 3.35 -19.87
C LEU A 249 -19.40 3.23 -19.40
N LEU A 250 -19.68 3.54 -18.12
CA LEU A 250 -21.02 3.55 -17.57
C LEU A 250 -21.93 4.58 -18.26
N HIS A 251 -21.39 5.77 -18.55
CA HIS A 251 -22.11 6.80 -19.28
C HIS A 251 -22.54 6.32 -20.68
N ASN A 252 -21.59 5.80 -21.45
CA ASN A 252 -21.85 5.30 -22.81
C ASN A 252 -22.81 4.09 -22.82
N TYR A 253 -22.72 3.22 -21.80
CA TYR A 253 -23.63 2.09 -21.62
C TYR A 253 -25.08 2.56 -21.43
N HIS A 254 -25.31 3.53 -20.54
CA HIS A 254 -26.64 4.10 -20.34
C HIS A 254 -27.16 4.84 -21.58
N GLN A 255 -26.29 5.58 -22.29
CA GLN A 255 -26.69 6.25 -23.54
C GLN A 255 -27.17 5.26 -24.61
N ALA A 256 -26.59 4.06 -24.64
CA ALA A 256 -27.00 2.98 -25.55
C ALA A 256 -28.24 2.21 -25.08
N GLY A 257 -28.89 2.64 -24.00
CA GLY A 257 -30.10 2.01 -23.46
C GLY A 257 -29.83 0.77 -22.59
N GLY A 258 -28.58 0.57 -22.15
CA GLY A 258 -28.26 -0.46 -21.18
C GLY A 258 -28.85 -0.14 -19.81
N GLU A 259 -29.28 -1.17 -19.09
CA GLU A 259 -29.85 -1.05 -17.75
C GLU A 259 -29.04 -1.84 -16.72
N LYS A 260 -29.10 -1.39 -15.46
CA LYS A 260 -28.54 -2.07 -14.28
C LYS A 260 -27.10 -2.56 -14.48
N PRO A 261 -26.14 -1.69 -14.88
CA PRO A 261 -24.78 -2.14 -15.16
C PRO A 261 -24.10 -2.68 -13.91
N ILE A 262 -23.33 -3.75 -14.10
CA ILE A 262 -22.43 -4.32 -13.09
C ILE A 262 -21.02 -4.20 -13.62
N VAL A 263 -20.10 -3.61 -12.85
CA VAL A 263 -18.70 -3.51 -13.22
C VAL A 263 -17.96 -4.75 -12.72
N LEU A 264 -17.29 -5.48 -13.61
CA LEU A 264 -16.44 -6.61 -13.26
C LEU A 264 -14.97 -6.26 -13.49
N ILE A 265 -14.24 -6.00 -12.41
CA ILE A 265 -12.79 -5.78 -12.45
C ILE A 265 -12.09 -7.13 -12.68
N CYS A 266 -11.31 -7.21 -13.75
CA CYS A 266 -10.65 -8.42 -14.22
C CYS A 266 -9.14 -8.18 -14.39
N SER A 267 -8.30 -9.15 -14.00
CA SER A 267 -6.86 -9.06 -14.25
C SER A 267 -6.51 -9.47 -15.68
N SER A 268 -5.65 -8.70 -16.35
CA SER A 268 -5.12 -8.99 -17.69
C SER A 268 -4.35 -10.31 -17.74
N ARG A 269 -3.72 -10.70 -16.62
CA ARG A 269 -2.97 -11.96 -16.46
C ARG A 269 -3.84 -13.21 -16.56
N HIS A 270 -5.16 -13.06 -16.50
CA HIS A 270 -6.11 -14.16 -16.41
C HIS A 270 -7.18 -14.13 -17.53
N GLU A 271 -6.85 -13.64 -18.74
CA GLU A 271 -7.81 -13.44 -19.85
C GLU A 271 -8.71 -14.67 -20.11
N GLN A 272 -8.13 -15.88 -20.11
CA GLN A 272 -8.88 -17.12 -20.33
C GLN A 272 -9.95 -17.36 -19.25
N TYR A 273 -9.63 -17.08 -17.99
CA TYR A 273 -10.56 -17.22 -16.88
C TYR A 273 -11.64 -16.12 -16.89
N ASN A 274 -11.27 -14.89 -17.27
CA ASN A 274 -12.22 -13.79 -17.44
C ASN A 274 -13.28 -14.15 -18.50
N LEU A 275 -12.84 -14.73 -19.62
CA LEU A 275 -13.72 -15.24 -20.68
C LEU A 275 -14.67 -16.32 -20.18
N MET A 276 -14.19 -17.26 -19.37
CA MET A 276 -15.03 -18.30 -18.77
C MET A 276 -16.10 -17.70 -17.85
N ALA A 277 -15.73 -16.71 -17.03
CA ALA A 277 -16.67 -16.03 -16.14
C ALA A 277 -17.78 -15.31 -16.93
N LEU A 278 -17.41 -14.56 -17.97
CA LEU A 278 -18.35 -13.79 -18.77
C LEU A 278 -19.32 -14.65 -19.60
N ARG A 279 -19.01 -15.94 -19.83
CA ARG A 279 -19.95 -16.88 -20.47
C ARG A 279 -21.12 -17.27 -19.58
N VAL A 280 -20.98 -17.16 -18.26
CA VAL A 280 -22.02 -17.55 -17.29
C VAL A 280 -22.66 -16.36 -16.58
N LEU A 281 -22.07 -15.17 -16.73
CA LEU A 281 -22.59 -13.91 -16.20
C LEU A 281 -23.56 -13.25 -17.20
N PRO A 282 -24.55 -12.49 -16.72
CA PRO A 282 -25.52 -11.81 -17.59
C PRO A 282 -24.90 -10.65 -18.37
N ASP A 283 -25.57 -10.24 -19.43
CA ASP A 283 -25.04 -9.26 -20.39
C ASP A 283 -24.90 -7.82 -19.84
N ASN A 284 -25.50 -7.51 -18.69
CA ASN A 284 -25.29 -6.24 -17.98
C ASN A 284 -23.98 -6.19 -17.19
N VAL A 285 -23.19 -7.28 -17.18
CA VAL A 285 -21.85 -7.28 -16.60
C VAL A 285 -20.84 -6.75 -17.63
N MET A 286 -20.17 -5.67 -17.26
CA MET A 286 -19.16 -4.98 -18.06
C MET A 286 -17.76 -5.28 -17.51
N PRO A 287 -16.91 -5.99 -18.28
CA PRO A 287 -15.55 -6.26 -17.85
C PRO A 287 -14.67 -5.01 -17.99
N VAL A 288 -13.93 -4.69 -16.93
CA VAL A 288 -12.89 -3.66 -16.90
C VAL A 288 -11.58 -4.39 -16.61
N THR A 289 -10.69 -4.40 -17.59
CA THR A 289 -9.41 -5.12 -17.47
C THR A 289 -8.38 -4.20 -16.84
N VAL A 290 -7.67 -4.69 -15.82
CA VAL A 290 -6.58 -4.02 -15.12
C VAL A 290 -5.37 -4.95 -15.07
N GLU A 291 -4.18 -4.41 -14.79
CA GLU A 291 -2.96 -5.23 -14.62
C GLU A 291 -3.14 -6.28 -13.51
N GLU A 292 -3.58 -5.83 -12.34
CA GLU A 292 -3.93 -6.69 -11.22
C GLU A 292 -5.12 -6.13 -10.45
N LEU A 293 -5.90 -7.01 -9.79
CA LEU A 293 -7.14 -6.60 -9.13
C LEU A 293 -6.94 -5.48 -8.08
N PRO A 294 -5.88 -5.48 -7.26
CA PRO A 294 -5.61 -4.41 -6.31
C PRO A 294 -4.96 -3.16 -6.93
N SER A 295 -4.86 -3.03 -8.26
CA SER A 295 -4.30 -1.83 -8.90
C SER A 295 -5.27 -0.64 -8.87
N VAL A 296 -6.55 -0.89 -8.58
CA VAL A 296 -7.60 0.13 -8.40
C VAL A 296 -8.09 0.14 -6.96
N GLY A 297 -8.25 1.35 -6.39
CA GLY A 297 -8.62 1.55 -5.00
C GLY A 297 -10.12 1.72 -4.76
N ILE A 298 -10.51 1.70 -3.49
CA ILE A 298 -11.89 1.87 -3.01
C ILE A 298 -12.60 3.11 -3.57
N ASP A 299 -11.88 4.20 -3.80
CA ASP A 299 -12.36 5.42 -4.44
C ASP A 299 -12.92 5.17 -5.84
N THR A 300 -12.24 4.33 -6.64
CA THR A 300 -12.68 3.96 -7.98
C THR A 300 -13.96 3.13 -7.94
N TRP A 301 -14.11 2.26 -6.93
CA TRP A 301 -15.28 1.39 -6.80
C TRP A 301 -16.53 2.21 -6.43
N PHE A 302 -16.38 3.12 -5.47
CA PHE A 302 -17.46 4.03 -5.08
C PHE A 302 -17.79 5.04 -6.19
N ALA A 303 -16.80 5.51 -6.95
CA ALA A 303 -17.02 6.35 -8.14
C ALA A 303 -17.89 5.63 -9.19
N ALA A 304 -17.70 4.31 -9.39
CA ALA A 304 -18.56 3.52 -10.27
C ALA A 304 -20.01 3.46 -9.76
N LEU A 305 -20.21 3.24 -8.46
CA LEU A 305 -21.54 3.17 -7.85
C LEU A 305 -22.33 4.47 -7.99
N VAL A 306 -21.69 5.62 -7.75
CA VAL A 306 -22.33 6.94 -7.88
C VAL A 306 -22.48 7.42 -9.32
N ASN A 307 -21.99 6.64 -10.28
CA ASN A 307 -22.18 6.83 -11.72
C ASN A 307 -23.05 5.75 -12.38
N GLY A 308 -23.83 5.04 -11.56
CA GLY A 308 -24.94 4.19 -12.01
C GLY A 308 -24.63 2.70 -12.03
N ALA A 309 -23.42 2.27 -11.63
CA ALA A 309 -23.18 0.85 -11.39
C ALA A 309 -24.05 0.36 -10.22
N THR A 310 -24.70 -0.78 -10.42
CA THR A 310 -25.52 -1.48 -9.40
C THR A 310 -24.68 -2.38 -8.50
N GLN A 311 -23.52 -2.82 -9.02
CA GLN A 311 -22.55 -3.66 -8.31
C GLN A 311 -21.15 -3.48 -8.92
N VAL A 312 -20.12 -3.64 -8.09
CA VAL A 312 -18.72 -3.79 -8.49
C VAL A 312 -18.22 -5.14 -7.99
N LEU A 313 -17.73 -5.97 -8.91
CA LEU A 313 -17.22 -7.31 -8.62
C LEU A 313 -15.75 -7.45 -9.01
N PHE A 314 -14.98 -8.21 -8.25
CA PHE A 314 -13.62 -8.62 -8.58
C PHE A 314 -13.60 -10.07 -9.05
N ALA A 315 -13.16 -10.33 -10.28
CA ALA A 315 -12.95 -11.69 -10.79
C ALA A 315 -11.64 -12.27 -10.23
N ALA A 316 -11.72 -12.93 -9.07
CA ALA A 316 -10.57 -13.43 -8.31
C ALA A 316 -10.44 -14.96 -8.38
N SER A 317 -9.21 -15.48 -8.25
CA SER A 317 -8.96 -16.90 -7.98
C SER A 317 -8.51 -17.11 -6.55
N ARG A 318 -8.93 -18.22 -5.92
CA ARG A 318 -8.43 -18.64 -4.60
C ARG A 318 -6.95 -19.05 -4.62
N HIS A 319 -6.36 -19.24 -5.79
CA HIS A 319 -4.96 -19.60 -5.98
C HIS A 319 -4.04 -18.38 -6.17
N MET A 320 -4.60 -17.17 -6.14
CA MET A 320 -3.78 -15.96 -6.15
C MET A 320 -2.88 -15.88 -4.91
N PRO A 321 -1.74 -15.17 -4.99
CA PRO A 321 -0.84 -14.93 -3.87
C PRO A 321 -1.57 -14.53 -2.56
N PRO A 322 -1.25 -15.17 -1.41
CA PRO A 322 -1.91 -14.90 -0.13
C PRO A 322 -1.97 -13.42 0.27
N THR A 323 -0.90 -12.66 0.02
CA THR A 323 -0.85 -11.22 0.31
C THR A 323 -1.79 -10.42 -0.59
N ILE A 324 -1.90 -10.78 -1.88
CA ILE A 324 -2.88 -10.15 -2.79
C ILE A 324 -4.30 -10.39 -2.28
N LEU A 325 -4.63 -11.64 -1.95
CA LEU A 325 -5.94 -12.01 -1.42
C LEU A 325 -6.26 -11.30 -0.11
N ARG A 326 -5.30 -11.24 0.82
CA ARG A 326 -5.45 -10.57 2.11
C ARG A 326 -5.76 -9.09 1.93
N ILE A 327 -4.98 -8.37 1.11
CA ILE A 327 -5.17 -6.93 0.89
C ILE A 327 -6.51 -6.68 0.18
N LEU A 328 -6.84 -7.45 -0.87
CA LEU A 328 -8.11 -7.31 -1.58
C LEU A 328 -9.32 -7.52 -0.64
N ASN A 329 -9.28 -8.58 0.19
CA ASN A 329 -10.34 -8.85 1.17
C ASN A 329 -10.46 -7.75 2.22
N GLN A 330 -9.35 -7.19 2.70
CA GLN A 330 -9.36 -6.09 3.66
C GLN A 330 -10.03 -4.84 3.08
N GLU A 331 -9.67 -4.47 1.86
CA GLU A 331 -10.24 -3.29 1.18
C GLU A 331 -11.73 -3.50 0.85
N VAL A 332 -12.12 -4.68 0.36
CA VAL A 332 -13.53 -5.03 0.12
C VAL A 332 -14.32 -5.02 1.43
N SER A 333 -13.79 -5.61 2.51
CA SER A 333 -14.46 -5.58 3.83
C SER A 333 -14.66 -4.16 4.36
N LEU A 334 -13.72 -3.25 4.08
CA LEU A 334 -13.86 -1.83 4.44
C LEU A 334 -14.97 -1.16 3.61
N ALA A 335 -15.00 -1.39 2.30
CA ALA A 335 -16.07 -0.92 1.42
C ALA A 335 -17.45 -1.43 1.87
N GLN A 336 -17.53 -2.72 2.22
CA GLN A 336 -18.73 -3.36 2.76
C GLN A 336 -19.21 -2.74 4.07
N SER A 337 -18.30 -2.26 4.91
CA SER A 337 -18.64 -1.53 6.13
C SER A 337 -19.31 -0.19 5.81
N PHE A 338 -18.77 0.57 4.84
CA PHE A 338 -19.39 1.81 4.36
C PHE A 338 -20.78 1.56 3.76
N LEU A 339 -20.91 0.54 2.90
CA LEU A 339 -22.20 0.16 2.32
C LEU A 339 -23.24 -0.20 3.39
N THR A 340 -22.83 -0.97 4.40
CA THR A 340 -23.70 -1.38 5.52
C THR A 340 -24.18 -0.16 6.32
N HIS A 341 -23.29 0.80 6.62
CA HIS A 341 -23.68 2.04 7.30
C HIS A 341 -24.68 2.88 6.48
N LEU A 342 -24.59 2.82 5.15
CA LEU A 342 -25.49 3.48 4.20
C LEU A 342 -26.80 2.71 3.96
N GLY A 343 -26.99 1.56 4.61
CA GLY A 343 -28.15 0.69 4.37
C GLY A 343 -28.17 0.12 2.94
N ILE A 344 -27.00 -0.04 2.32
CA ILE A 344 -26.82 -0.69 1.02
C ILE A 344 -26.32 -2.13 1.28
N ARG A 345 -26.75 -3.09 0.46
CA ARG A 345 -26.28 -4.47 0.56
C ARG A 345 -24.75 -4.49 0.45
N LYS A 346 -24.07 -5.17 1.37
CA LYS A 346 -22.61 -5.24 1.37
C LYS A 346 -22.08 -5.88 0.08
N GLU A 347 -22.81 -6.83 -0.48
CA GLU A 347 -22.49 -7.53 -1.73
C GLU A 347 -22.49 -6.60 -2.96
N THR A 348 -22.93 -5.34 -2.84
CA THR A 348 -22.78 -4.32 -3.89
C THR A 348 -21.31 -4.08 -4.26
N ILE A 349 -20.37 -4.31 -3.35
CA ILE A 349 -18.93 -4.44 -3.67
C ILE A 349 -18.46 -5.79 -3.12
N ASP A 350 -18.07 -6.71 -3.99
CA ASP A 350 -17.72 -8.07 -3.56
C ASP A 350 -16.69 -8.78 -4.45
N ILE A 351 -16.13 -9.87 -3.94
CA ILE A 351 -15.17 -10.72 -4.64
C ILE A 351 -15.89 -11.92 -5.23
N LEU A 352 -15.88 -12.03 -6.56
CA LEU A 352 -16.34 -13.22 -7.26
C LEU A 352 -15.18 -14.19 -7.44
N TYR A 353 -15.12 -15.22 -6.59
CA TYR A 353 -14.17 -16.31 -6.76
C TYR A 353 -14.59 -17.19 -7.94
N LEU A 354 -13.77 -17.23 -8.98
CA LEU A 354 -14.08 -17.91 -10.26
C LEU A 354 -14.34 -19.40 -10.08
N GLU A 355 -13.72 -20.04 -9.08
CA GLU A 355 -13.96 -21.44 -8.76
C GLU A 355 -15.42 -21.71 -8.33
N SER A 356 -16.08 -20.73 -7.70
CA SER A 356 -17.46 -20.85 -7.22
C SER A 356 -18.51 -20.86 -8.35
N LEU A 357 -18.16 -20.32 -9.52
CA LEU A 357 -19.04 -20.31 -10.69
C LEU A 357 -19.35 -21.71 -11.23
N ARG A 358 -18.54 -22.71 -10.87
CA ARG A 358 -18.79 -24.12 -11.20
C ARG A 358 -19.87 -24.75 -10.33
N GLU A 359 -20.11 -24.19 -9.14
CA GLU A 359 -21.00 -24.75 -8.13
C GLU A 359 -22.39 -24.10 -8.19
N ALA A 360 -22.45 -22.77 -8.31
CA ALA A 360 -23.71 -22.03 -8.36
C ALA A 360 -23.57 -20.71 -9.13
N ALA A 361 -24.70 -20.18 -9.61
CA ALA A 361 -24.75 -18.83 -10.14
C ALA A 361 -24.54 -17.80 -9.01
N PRO A 362 -23.77 -16.73 -9.25
CA PRO A 362 -23.52 -15.72 -8.23
C PRO A 362 -24.78 -14.91 -7.93
N THR A 363 -24.91 -14.44 -6.69
CA THR A 363 -25.99 -13.50 -6.33
C THR A 363 -25.56 -12.10 -6.74
N LEU A 364 -26.27 -11.53 -7.71
CA LEU A 364 -25.98 -10.19 -8.24
C LEU A 364 -26.85 -9.12 -7.56
N CYS A 365 -26.29 -7.92 -7.45
CA CYS A 365 -26.98 -6.75 -6.95
C CYS A 365 -27.40 -5.87 -8.11
N ASP A 366 -28.68 -5.92 -8.50
CA ASP A 366 -29.21 -5.24 -9.69
C ASP A 366 -30.15 -4.06 -9.34
N GLU A 367 -30.18 -3.67 -8.07
CA GLU A 367 -30.98 -2.54 -7.57
C GLU A 367 -30.24 -1.22 -7.85
N PRO A 368 -30.82 -0.30 -8.64
CA PRO A 368 -30.20 0.99 -8.93
C PRO A 368 -30.03 1.85 -7.69
N LEU A 369 -28.85 2.47 -7.55
CA LEU A 369 -28.58 3.45 -6.49
C LEU A 369 -29.11 4.86 -6.84
N GLY A 370 -29.49 5.10 -8.10
CA GLY A 370 -30.15 6.33 -8.56
C GLY A 370 -29.22 7.55 -8.68
N LEU A 371 -27.91 7.34 -8.86
CA LEU A 371 -26.91 8.40 -8.93
C LEU A 371 -26.15 8.37 -10.27
N HIS A 372 -25.92 9.56 -10.82
CA HIS A 372 -25.08 9.80 -12.01
C HIS A 372 -24.38 11.16 -11.85
N ILE A 373 -23.40 11.23 -10.94
CA ILE A 373 -22.83 12.52 -10.52
C ILE A 373 -21.71 13.04 -11.43
N GLY A 374 -21.24 12.23 -12.39
CA GLY A 374 -20.19 12.60 -13.34
C GLY A 374 -18.79 12.21 -12.85
N GLU A 375 -17.77 12.69 -13.57
CA GLU A 375 -16.38 12.42 -13.24
C GLU A 375 -16.01 13.01 -11.87
N LEU A 376 -15.31 12.22 -11.04
CA LEU A 376 -14.81 12.69 -9.74
C LEU A 376 -13.34 13.10 -9.83
N ASP A 377 -13.07 14.36 -9.52
CA ASP A 377 -11.73 14.93 -9.47
C ASP A 377 -11.17 15.02 -8.03
N GLY A 378 -9.86 15.22 -7.92
CA GLY A 378 -9.15 15.32 -6.64
C GLY A 378 -8.28 14.10 -6.35
N LYS A 379 -7.75 14.03 -5.12
CA LYS A 379 -6.95 12.89 -4.68
C LYS A 379 -7.84 11.68 -4.39
N LYS A 380 -7.27 10.48 -4.22
CA LYS A 380 -8.00 9.24 -3.91
C LYS A 380 -9.00 9.44 -2.78
N ARG A 381 -8.57 10.07 -1.69
CA ARG A 381 -9.40 10.27 -0.50
C ARG A 381 -10.53 11.28 -0.74
N ASP A 382 -10.28 12.33 -1.51
CA ASP A 382 -11.28 13.34 -1.86
C ASP A 382 -12.40 12.72 -2.68
N ARG A 383 -12.04 11.95 -3.73
CA ARG A 383 -12.99 11.25 -4.60
C ARG A 383 -13.86 10.25 -3.83
N LEU A 384 -13.24 9.50 -2.92
CA LEU A 384 -13.98 8.60 -2.04
C LEU A 384 -15.00 9.37 -1.19
N TYR A 385 -14.61 10.47 -0.54
CA TYR A 385 -15.55 11.24 0.29
C TYR A 385 -16.68 11.87 -0.51
N ILE A 386 -16.40 12.38 -1.72
CA ILE A 386 -17.44 12.90 -2.62
C ILE A 386 -18.47 11.80 -2.92
N ALA A 387 -18.01 10.58 -3.25
CA ALA A 387 -18.91 9.46 -3.54
C ALA A 387 -19.70 9.01 -2.29
N LEU A 388 -19.04 8.91 -1.13
CA LEU A 388 -19.68 8.51 0.12
C LEU A 388 -20.73 9.53 0.59
N ASP A 389 -20.44 10.83 0.47
CA ASP A 389 -21.37 11.90 0.85
C ASP A 389 -22.57 11.97 -0.10
N ALA A 390 -22.36 11.72 -1.40
CA ALA A 390 -23.44 11.61 -2.38
C ALA A 390 -24.39 10.43 -2.05
N LEU A 391 -23.83 9.27 -1.70
CA LEU A 391 -24.62 8.11 -1.27
C LEU A 391 -25.33 8.36 0.06
N ALA A 392 -24.67 8.96 1.04
CA ALA A 392 -25.27 9.29 2.34
C ALA A 392 -26.46 10.23 2.18
N THR A 393 -26.34 11.23 1.30
CA THR A 393 -27.43 12.15 0.96
C THR A 393 -28.58 11.42 0.27
N ALA A 394 -28.29 10.59 -0.73
CA ALA A 394 -29.30 9.84 -1.48
C ALA A 394 -30.07 8.82 -0.61
N ARG A 395 -29.40 8.24 0.41
CA ARG A 395 -30.01 7.26 1.34
C ARG A 395 -30.63 7.89 2.59
N GLY A 396 -30.49 9.21 2.77
CA GLY A 396 -30.97 9.89 3.99
C GLY A 396 -30.29 9.38 5.25
N THR A 397 -29.00 9.03 5.16
CA THR A 397 -28.22 8.46 6.27
C THR A 397 -28.17 9.42 7.45
N LYS A 398 -28.39 8.91 8.66
CA LYS A 398 -28.36 9.74 9.88
C LYS A 398 -26.94 10.26 10.16
N PRO A 399 -26.74 11.58 10.35
CA PRO A 399 -25.44 12.14 10.69
C PRO A 399 -24.94 11.60 12.03
N SER A 400 -23.99 10.66 11.97
CA SER A 400 -23.44 10.00 13.16
C SER A 400 -22.06 9.40 12.86
N ALA A 401 -21.24 9.25 13.88
CA ALA A 401 -20.01 8.47 13.80
C ALA A 401 -20.34 6.98 13.90
N GLN A 402 -19.81 6.19 12.96
CA GLN A 402 -19.97 4.74 12.94
C GLN A 402 -18.60 4.06 13.01
N PRO A 403 -18.43 2.99 13.82
CA PRO A 403 -17.15 2.34 14.02
C PRO A 403 -16.66 1.63 12.75
N LEU A 404 -15.35 1.52 12.59
CA LEU A 404 -14.71 0.75 11.54
C LEU A 404 -13.76 -0.30 12.13
N ALA A 405 -13.29 -1.22 11.28
CA ALA A 405 -12.25 -2.17 11.67
C ALA A 405 -10.96 -1.45 12.12
N ALA A 406 -10.21 -2.06 13.03
CA ALA A 406 -8.97 -1.50 13.57
C ALA A 406 -7.90 -1.20 12.49
N THR A 407 -7.96 -1.88 11.35
CA THR A 407 -7.04 -1.68 10.21
C THR A 407 -7.43 -0.51 9.31
N ALA A 408 -8.60 0.11 9.51
CA ALA A 408 -9.14 1.16 8.66
C ALA A 408 -8.32 2.46 8.76
N PRO A 409 -7.94 3.09 7.64
CA PRO A 409 -7.20 4.35 7.63
C PRO A 409 -8.11 5.59 7.80
N TYR A 410 -9.21 5.44 8.53
CA TYR A 410 -10.25 6.46 8.73
C TYR A 410 -10.65 6.50 10.20
N GLY A 411 -10.76 7.69 10.77
CA GLY A 411 -11.20 7.82 12.16
C GLY A 411 -10.76 9.10 12.84
N ALA A 412 -11.08 9.18 14.12
CA ALA A 412 -10.78 10.30 15.00
C ALA A 412 -9.59 9.99 15.94
N ILE A 413 -9.21 11.01 16.71
CA ILE A 413 -8.30 10.90 17.84
C ILE A 413 -9.04 11.38 19.09
N ALA A 414 -9.09 10.54 20.12
CA ALA A 414 -9.55 10.92 21.44
C ALA A 414 -8.38 11.45 22.27
N CYS A 415 -8.60 12.53 23.03
CA CYS A 415 -7.61 13.17 23.88
C CYS A 415 -8.07 13.16 25.34
N SER A 416 -7.26 12.61 26.24
CA SER A 416 -7.43 12.77 27.69
C SER A 416 -6.98 14.17 28.07
N THR A 417 -7.93 15.06 28.36
CA THR A 417 -7.63 16.46 28.70
C THR A 417 -6.96 16.62 30.06
N THR A 418 -6.97 15.60 30.91
CA THR A 418 -6.27 15.63 32.21
C THR A 418 -4.80 15.30 32.08
N ASP A 419 -4.44 14.49 31.09
CA ASP A 419 -3.07 13.98 30.91
C ASP A 419 -2.32 14.75 29.81
N CYS A 420 -3.06 15.39 28.90
CA CYS A 420 -2.48 16.16 27.81
C CYS A 420 -1.81 17.44 28.34
N THR A 421 -0.51 17.58 28.06
CA THR A 421 0.28 18.75 28.47
C THR A 421 0.46 19.80 27.36
N LEU A 422 -0.22 19.63 26.22
CA LEU A 422 -0.10 20.53 25.06
C LEU A 422 1.36 20.78 24.61
N CYS A 423 2.24 19.77 24.74
CA CYS A 423 3.64 19.84 24.32
C CYS A 423 3.85 19.86 22.79
N MET A 424 2.77 19.66 22.01
CA MET A 424 2.73 19.69 20.54
C MET A 424 3.59 18.63 19.82
N SER A 425 4.13 17.63 20.51
CA SER A 425 4.81 16.50 19.87
C SER A 425 3.92 15.80 18.83
N CYS A 426 2.64 15.61 19.15
CA CYS A 426 1.67 15.00 18.25
C CYS A 426 1.40 15.82 16.97
N VAL A 427 1.44 17.15 17.07
CA VAL A 427 1.31 18.07 15.93
C VAL A 427 2.56 18.01 15.06
N ALA A 428 3.75 17.99 15.67
CA ALA A 428 5.02 17.93 14.96
C ALA A 428 5.17 16.67 14.09
N VAL A 429 4.66 15.52 14.55
CA VAL A 429 4.74 14.24 13.83
C VAL A 429 3.57 13.97 12.89
N CYS A 430 2.49 14.76 12.92
CA CYS A 430 1.33 14.51 12.07
C CYS A 430 1.68 14.78 10.59
N PRO A 431 1.62 13.76 9.71
CA PRO A 431 2.03 13.93 8.31
C PRO A 431 0.98 14.68 7.48
N THR A 432 -0.31 14.50 7.81
CA THR A 432 -1.42 15.13 7.09
C THR A 432 -1.88 16.44 7.68
N ARG A 433 -1.29 16.86 8.81
CA ARG A 433 -1.72 18.05 9.60
C ARG A 433 -3.17 17.95 10.11
N ALA A 434 -3.72 16.73 10.17
CA ALA A 434 -5.01 16.47 10.81
C ALA A 434 -5.02 16.94 12.27
N LEU A 435 -3.89 16.79 12.98
CA LEU A 435 -3.64 17.46 14.26
C LEU A 435 -2.82 18.72 14.02
N HIS A 436 -3.29 19.84 14.55
CA HIS A 436 -2.62 21.13 14.45
C HIS A 436 -2.96 22.02 15.65
N HIS A 437 -2.32 23.18 15.68
CA HIS A 437 -2.59 24.25 16.63
C HIS A 437 -2.76 25.54 15.82
N GLU A 438 -3.68 26.40 16.27
CA GLU A 438 -3.96 27.70 15.64
C GLU A 438 -4.60 28.64 16.67
N GLY A 439 -4.18 29.91 16.67
CA GLY A 439 -4.67 30.97 17.56
C GLY A 439 -3.70 31.26 18.72
N ASP A 440 -4.06 32.21 19.57
CA ASP A 440 -3.18 32.69 20.65
C ASP A 440 -3.22 31.82 21.91
N LEU A 441 -4.25 30.98 22.06
CA LEU A 441 -4.42 30.09 23.21
C LEU A 441 -3.82 28.71 22.94
N PRO A 442 -3.06 28.13 23.90
CA PRO A 442 -2.61 26.75 23.83
C PRO A 442 -3.80 25.80 23.57
N SER A 443 -3.81 25.20 22.39
CA SER A 443 -4.91 24.34 21.96
C SER A 443 -4.44 23.26 20.99
N LEU A 444 -5.01 22.07 21.15
CA LEU A 444 -4.87 20.95 20.24
C LEU A 444 -6.16 20.83 19.43
N LYS A 445 -6.05 21.03 18.12
CA LYS A 445 -7.14 21.02 17.15
C LYS A 445 -7.03 19.81 16.22
N PHE A 446 -8.17 19.35 15.70
CA PHE A 446 -8.27 18.14 14.89
C PHE A 446 -9.30 18.26 13.75
N VAL A 447 -8.96 17.71 12.57
CA VAL A 447 -9.90 17.50 11.44
C VAL A 447 -9.93 16.01 11.11
N GLU A 448 -11.11 15.38 11.24
CA GLU A 448 -11.28 13.93 11.05
C GLU A 448 -11.00 13.50 9.61
N GLN A 449 -11.45 14.31 8.64
CA GLN A 449 -11.31 13.98 7.22
C GLN A 449 -9.85 13.76 6.81
N ASP A 450 -8.92 14.52 7.40
CA ASP A 450 -7.50 14.51 7.07
C ASP A 450 -6.73 13.39 7.79
N CYS A 451 -7.34 12.73 8.78
CA CYS A 451 -6.66 11.72 9.57
C CYS A 451 -6.57 10.39 8.83
N VAL A 452 -5.33 9.91 8.63
CA VAL A 452 -5.03 8.62 7.97
C VAL A 452 -4.80 7.47 8.95
N GLN A 453 -5.08 7.68 10.25
CA GLN A 453 -4.93 6.67 11.32
C GLN A 453 -3.55 5.98 11.33
N CYS A 454 -2.48 6.74 11.08
CA CYS A 454 -1.10 6.21 11.05
C CYS A 454 -0.50 5.91 12.44
N GLY A 455 -1.16 6.34 13.52
CA GLY A 455 -0.73 6.08 14.91
C GLY A 455 0.50 6.87 15.39
N LEU A 456 1.14 7.68 14.53
CA LEU A 456 2.32 8.47 14.90
C LEU A 456 2.08 9.40 16.08
N CYS A 457 0.92 10.08 16.12
CA CYS A 457 0.58 11.00 17.21
C CYS A 457 0.42 10.28 18.56
N VAL A 458 -0.13 9.07 18.55
CA VAL A 458 -0.28 8.23 19.75
C VAL A 458 1.09 7.81 20.26
N LYS A 459 1.96 7.29 19.38
CA LYS A 459 3.32 6.87 19.73
C LYS A 459 4.20 8.02 20.22
N ALA A 460 4.02 9.22 19.67
CA ALA A 460 4.82 10.39 20.03
C ALA A 460 4.33 11.13 21.29
N CYS A 461 3.19 10.74 21.88
CA CYS A 461 2.65 11.40 23.06
C CYS A 461 3.40 10.94 24.32
N PRO A 462 4.18 11.80 24.99
CA PRO A 462 4.97 11.39 26.16
C PRO A 462 4.10 11.04 27.39
N GLU A 463 2.88 11.56 27.42
CA GLU A 463 1.93 11.35 28.53
C GLU A 463 0.87 10.27 28.21
N ASN A 464 0.95 9.62 27.05
CA ASN A 464 -0.05 8.64 26.57
C ASN A 464 -1.50 9.17 26.53
N ALA A 465 -1.67 10.48 26.35
CA ALA A 465 -2.97 11.15 26.41
C ALA A 465 -3.85 10.97 25.15
N LEU A 466 -3.33 10.34 24.08
CA LEU A 466 -4.03 10.21 22.80
C LEU A 466 -4.39 8.75 22.50
N THR A 467 -5.61 8.51 22.01
CA THR A 467 -6.08 7.19 21.54
C THR A 467 -6.67 7.31 20.14
N ALA A 468 -6.34 6.35 19.27
CA ALA A 468 -6.90 6.27 17.93
C ALA A 468 -8.30 5.63 17.96
N VAL A 469 -9.26 6.23 17.26
CA VAL A 469 -10.66 5.75 17.18
C VAL A 469 -11.01 5.52 15.72
N GLN A 470 -11.00 4.26 15.26
CA GLN A 470 -11.36 3.93 13.88
C GLN A 470 -12.86 4.07 13.68
N GLN A 471 -13.24 5.05 12.88
CA GLN A 471 -14.63 5.40 12.61
C GLN A 471 -14.76 6.17 11.29
N LEU A 472 -16.00 6.35 10.85
CA LEU A 472 -16.37 7.33 9.84
C LEU A 472 -17.53 8.19 10.37
N ASN A 473 -17.32 9.49 10.47
CA ASN A 473 -18.39 10.45 10.75
C ASN A 473 -19.18 10.76 9.48
N TRP A 474 -20.44 10.32 9.43
CA TRP A 474 -21.38 10.58 8.33
C TRP A 474 -21.95 12.01 8.34
N ASN A 475 -21.60 12.83 9.34
CA ASN A 475 -21.81 14.27 9.28
C ASN A 475 -20.62 14.92 8.57
N ALA A 476 -20.73 15.13 7.25
CA ALA A 476 -19.67 15.70 6.42
C ALA A 476 -19.16 17.06 6.96
N THR A 477 -20.07 17.94 7.40
CA THR A 477 -19.71 19.24 7.97
C THR A 477 -18.85 19.09 9.22
N GLN A 478 -19.23 18.21 10.17
CA GLN A 478 -18.43 17.96 11.36
C GLN A 478 -17.09 17.30 11.02
N ARG A 479 -17.09 16.33 10.10
CA ARG A 479 -15.89 15.61 9.66
C ARG A 479 -14.82 16.54 9.05
N GLN A 480 -15.27 17.59 8.35
CA GLN A 480 -14.42 18.60 7.70
C GLN A 480 -14.08 19.79 8.60
N SER A 481 -14.85 20.02 9.66
CA SER A 481 -14.64 21.14 10.57
C SER A 481 -13.49 20.88 11.54
N VAL A 482 -12.85 21.96 11.98
CA VAL A 482 -11.85 21.93 13.05
C VAL A 482 -12.55 21.72 14.39
N VAL A 483 -12.15 20.67 15.11
CA VAL A 483 -12.62 20.36 16.47
C VAL A 483 -11.48 20.59 17.47
N THR A 484 -11.77 21.30 18.55
CA THR A 484 -10.82 21.46 19.67
C THR A 484 -10.87 20.21 20.54
N LEU A 485 -9.77 19.46 20.59
CA LEU A 485 -9.62 18.28 21.45
C LEU A 485 -9.23 18.66 22.87
N HIS A 486 -8.39 19.69 23.02
CA HIS A 486 -7.98 20.21 24.32
C HIS A 486 -7.53 21.66 24.19
N GLN A 487 -7.80 22.47 25.20
CA GLN A 487 -7.38 23.86 25.27
C GLN A 487 -7.24 24.25 26.74
N GLU A 488 -6.27 25.10 27.04
CA GLU A 488 -6.08 25.67 28.37
C GLU A 488 -5.62 27.12 28.31
N GLU A 489 -5.66 27.79 29.46
CA GLU A 489 -5.06 29.11 29.62
C GLU A 489 -3.53 29.02 29.64
N PRO A 490 -2.83 29.95 28.97
CA PRO A 490 -1.37 29.95 28.97
C PRO A 490 -0.80 30.33 30.35
N ALA A 491 0.31 29.67 30.71
CA ALA A 491 1.18 30.13 31.78
C ALA A 491 1.66 31.54 31.51
N LYS A 492 1.57 32.39 32.54
CA LYS A 492 2.09 33.76 32.52
C LYS A 492 3.46 33.77 33.18
N CYS A 493 4.41 34.46 32.55
CA CYS A 493 5.75 34.63 33.10
C CYS A 493 5.70 35.20 34.53
N LEU A 494 6.45 34.61 35.46
CA LEU A 494 6.50 35.08 36.85
C LEU A 494 7.01 36.53 36.98
N ARG A 495 7.85 36.99 36.04
CA ARG A 495 8.48 38.32 36.07
C ARG A 495 7.67 39.40 35.32
N CYS A 496 7.24 39.13 34.10
CA CYS A 496 6.59 40.13 33.23
C CYS A 496 5.11 39.82 32.92
N HIS A 497 4.57 38.71 33.40
CA HIS A 497 3.20 38.23 33.16
C HIS A 497 2.79 38.01 31.70
N LYS A 498 3.75 38.05 30.76
CA LYS A 498 3.56 37.66 29.35
C LYS A 498 3.11 36.18 29.27
N PRO A 499 2.00 35.86 28.59
CA PRO A 499 1.66 34.48 28.23
C PRO A 499 2.74 33.88 27.32
N PHE A 500 3.23 32.67 27.62
CA PHE A 500 4.37 32.12 26.85
C PHE A 500 4.34 30.61 26.62
N ALA A 501 3.56 29.84 27.37
CA ALA A 501 3.55 28.38 27.29
C ALA A 501 2.24 27.79 27.81
N PRO A 502 1.89 26.54 27.47
CA PRO A 502 0.86 25.80 28.18
C PRO A 502 1.18 25.66 29.67
N GLN A 503 0.21 25.95 30.54
CA GLN A 503 0.31 25.80 31.99
C GLN A 503 0.62 24.36 32.42
N SER A 504 -0.02 23.38 31.81
CA SER A 504 0.20 21.95 32.10
C SER A 504 1.63 21.52 31.76
N MET A 505 2.21 22.04 30.67
CA MET A 505 3.61 21.79 30.30
C MET A 505 4.59 22.35 31.34
N ILE A 506 4.35 23.57 31.83
CA ILE A 506 5.21 24.17 32.87
C ILE A 506 5.18 23.34 34.15
N THR A 507 3.99 22.94 34.60
CA THR A 507 3.82 22.09 35.78
C THR A 507 4.53 20.74 35.60
N MET A 508 4.33 20.08 34.45
CA MET A 508 4.98 18.81 34.15
C MET A 508 6.51 18.91 34.15
N LEU A 509 7.08 19.94 33.53
CA LEU A 509 8.54 20.15 33.51
C LEU A 509 9.10 20.41 34.90
N GLN A 510 8.43 21.24 35.70
CA GLN A 510 8.85 21.52 37.08
C GLN A 510 8.81 20.27 37.95
N ASP A 511 7.79 19.41 37.80
CA ASP A 511 7.69 18.16 38.56
C ASP A 511 8.72 17.11 38.11
N LYS A 512 8.95 16.93 36.79
CA LYS A 512 9.95 15.99 36.26
C LYS A 512 11.40 16.39 36.57
N LEU A 513 11.70 17.70 36.60
CA LEU A 513 13.04 18.21 36.85
C LEU A 513 13.34 18.42 38.34
N ARG A 514 12.34 18.37 39.21
CA ARG A 514 12.53 18.53 40.65
C ARG A 514 13.52 17.51 41.18
N GLY A 515 14.59 17.99 41.81
CA GLY A 515 15.64 17.13 42.37
C GLY A 515 16.74 16.72 41.38
N HIS A 516 16.68 17.15 40.11
CA HIS A 516 17.82 17.03 39.19
C HIS A 516 18.95 17.98 39.61
N SER A 517 20.21 17.61 39.39
CA SER A 517 21.39 18.38 39.84
C SER A 517 21.39 19.84 39.37
N HIS A 518 20.91 20.11 38.16
CA HIS A 518 20.79 21.46 37.59
C HIS A 518 19.51 22.22 38.01
N PHE A 519 18.57 21.57 38.71
CA PHE A 519 17.28 22.13 39.15
C PHE A 519 17.04 21.87 40.65
N SER A 520 18.13 21.81 41.43
CA SER A 520 18.08 21.50 42.85
C SER A 520 17.63 22.68 43.72
N ASP A 521 17.65 23.90 43.18
CA ASP A 521 17.23 25.13 43.87
C ASP A 521 15.95 25.72 43.28
N GLN A 522 15.18 26.42 44.12
CA GLN A 522 13.90 27.02 43.74
C GLN A 522 14.03 28.04 42.60
N ALA A 523 15.10 28.84 42.57
CA ALA A 523 15.30 29.83 41.52
C ALA A 523 15.48 29.16 40.14
N SER A 524 16.19 28.03 40.09
CA SER A 524 16.33 27.25 38.86
C SER A 524 15.01 26.61 38.39
N LEU A 525 14.12 26.20 39.30
CA LEU A 525 12.76 25.74 38.96
C LEU A 525 11.83 26.88 38.53
N ASP A 526 11.95 28.06 39.14
CA ASP A 526 11.16 29.25 38.79
C ASP A 526 11.51 29.77 37.38
N ARG A 527 12.75 29.60 36.93
CA ARG A 527 13.17 29.94 35.55
C ARG A 527 12.37 29.18 34.48
N ILE A 528 11.88 27.98 34.77
CA ILE A 528 11.02 27.21 33.86
C ILE A 528 9.70 27.98 33.63
N ALA A 529 9.19 28.65 34.66
CA ALA A 529 7.98 29.48 34.62
C ALA A 529 8.24 30.94 34.17
N MET A 530 9.41 31.23 33.58
CA MET A 530 9.73 32.53 32.95
C MET A 530 9.72 32.41 31.42
N CYS A 531 9.28 33.48 30.74
CA CYS A 531 9.36 33.60 29.28
C CYS A 531 10.82 33.66 28.79
N GLU A 532 10.99 33.49 27.48
CA GLU A 532 12.28 33.48 26.78
C GLU A 532 13.18 34.66 27.16
N ASP A 533 12.62 35.88 27.20
CA ASP A 533 13.38 37.09 27.54
C ASP A 533 13.77 37.14 29.02
N CYS A 534 12.80 36.94 29.91
CA CYS A 534 13.02 37.04 31.36
C CYS A 534 13.96 35.95 31.87
N ARG A 535 13.95 34.77 31.25
CA ARG A 535 14.86 33.66 31.56
C ARG A 535 16.30 34.02 31.23
N VAL A 536 16.55 34.64 30.07
CA VAL A 536 17.90 35.10 29.69
C VAL A 536 18.38 36.18 30.66
N VAL A 537 17.54 37.17 30.95
CA VAL A 537 17.89 38.25 31.90
C VAL A 537 18.23 37.69 33.28
N ASP A 538 17.42 36.78 33.83
CA ASP A 538 17.68 36.15 35.14
C ASP A 538 19.02 35.38 35.17
N VAL A 539 19.35 34.64 34.11
CA VAL A 539 20.63 33.93 34.00
C VAL A 539 21.80 34.92 34.04
N PHE A 540 21.76 35.99 33.26
CA PHE A 540 22.83 37.00 33.25
C PHE A 540 22.93 37.78 34.56
N GLU A 541 21.81 38.15 35.18
CA GLU A 541 21.79 38.79 36.50
C GLU A 541 22.39 37.85 37.57
N SER A 542 22.05 36.56 37.54
CA SER A 542 22.62 35.56 38.45
C SER A 542 24.14 35.39 38.27
N MET A 543 24.62 35.43 37.02
CA MET A 543 26.05 35.36 36.69
C MET A 543 26.81 36.62 37.13
N ALA A 544 26.20 37.80 36.97
CA ALA A 544 26.80 39.05 37.43
C ALA A 544 26.94 39.09 38.95
N ASN A 545 25.98 38.49 39.66
CA ASN A 545 25.97 38.42 41.12
C ASN A 545 26.91 37.33 41.69
N ASP A 546 27.13 36.21 40.97
CA ASP A 546 28.04 35.13 41.37
C ASP A 546 28.79 34.54 40.15
N PRO A 547 29.89 35.18 39.71
CA PRO A 547 30.63 34.78 38.50
C PRO A 547 31.28 33.39 38.62
N GLU A 548 31.62 32.94 39.83
CA GLU A 548 32.28 31.65 40.08
C GLU A 548 31.30 30.46 39.98
N LYS A 549 29.99 30.72 39.95
CA LYS A 549 28.96 29.68 39.83
C LYS A 549 29.09 28.84 38.55
N GLN A 550 29.69 29.40 37.49
CA GLN A 550 30.01 28.68 36.26
C GLN A 550 31.22 27.74 36.36
N LEU A 551 31.97 27.78 37.46
CA LEU A 551 33.11 26.89 37.69
C LEU A 551 32.73 25.64 38.48
N ARG A 552 31.48 25.54 38.94
CA ARG A 552 30.96 24.44 39.79
C ARG A 552 30.21 23.36 39.00
N TYR A 553 30.50 23.22 37.71
CA TYR A 553 29.94 22.17 36.84
C TYR A 553 30.58 20.81 37.08
#